data_AF-T1A3D7-F1
#
_entry.id   AF-T1A3D7-F1
#
_cell.length_a   1.000
_cell.length_b   1.000
_cell.length_c   1.000
_cell.angle_alpha   90.00
_cell.angle_beta   90.00
_cell.angle_gamma   90.00
#
_symmetry.space_group_name_H-M   'P 1'
#
loop_
_entity.id
_entity.type
_entity.pdbx_description
1 polymer ?
#
loop_
_entity_poly.entity_id
_entity_poly.type
_entity_poly.pdbx_seq_one_letter_code
_entity_poly.pdbx_strand_id
1 'polypeptide(L)'
;MSSSPEPPKLVIPGEYLGAAEEFVPGRGTYEDSGRIYASVLGISHIDPTDRSVHVVPRNGIPQISEGDLVYARVDELKSAMAICTILATAGSRRPVPGDPEGTVHISKAREGFTESLG
;
A
#
# COMPACT_ATOMS: atom_id res chain seq x y z
N MET A 1 14.81 22.75 22.40
CA MET A 1 15.30 21.36 22.49
C MET A 1 15.00 20.72 21.15
N SER A 2 16.04 20.52 20.34
CA SER A 2 15.93 19.91 19.02
C SER A 2 15.78 18.41 19.22
N SER A 3 14.57 17.88 19.04
CA SER A 3 14.38 16.43 18.94
C SER A 3 15.02 15.99 17.63
N SER A 4 16.22 15.40 17.72
CA SER A 4 16.79 14.62 16.63
C SER A 4 15.80 13.51 16.26
N PRO A 5 15.59 13.21 14.97
CA PRO A 5 14.75 12.08 14.59
C PRO A 5 15.35 10.81 15.21
N GLU A 6 14.56 10.10 16.01
CA GLU A 6 14.98 8.80 16.54
C GLU A 6 15.29 7.86 15.37
N PRO A 7 16.37 7.06 15.45
CA PRO A 7 16.75 6.18 14.37
C PRO A 7 15.62 5.17 14.10
N PRO A 8 15.43 4.77 12.82
CA PRO A 8 14.41 3.80 12.45
C PRO A 8 14.59 2.51 13.26
N LYS A 9 13.59 2.19 14.08
CA LYS A 9 13.61 1.03 14.98
C LYS A 9 12.90 -0.14 14.32
N LEU A 10 13.61 -1.27 14.20
CA LEU A 10 13.01 -2.54 13.81
C LEU A 10 12.20 -3.09 14.98
N VAL A 11 10.93 -3.41 14.73
CA VAL A 11 9.99 -3.91 15.74
C VAL A 11 9.38 -5.24 15.33
N ILE A 12 9.01 -6.06 16.31
CA ILE A 12 8.34 -7.35 16.11
C ILE A 12 6.86 -7.28 16.50
N PRO A 13 5.99 -8.17 15.97
CA PRO A 13 4.60 -8.23 16.40
C PRO A 13 4.46 -8.40 17.92
N GLY A 14 3.59 -7.62 18.56
CA GLY A 14 3.40 -7.56 20.01
C GLY A 14 4.35 -6.61 20.74
N GLU A 15 5.30 -5.98 20.05
CA GLU A 15 6.18 -4.98 20.67
C GLU A 15 5.40 -3.69 20.98
N TYR A 16 5.59 -3.15 22.18
CA TYR A 16 4.96 -1.90 22.63
C TYR A 16 5.56 -0.70 21.92
N LEU A 17 4.69 0.18 21.41
CA LEU A 17 5.07 1.36 20.64
C LEU A 17 4.69 2.68 21.30
N GLY A 18 3.70 2.69 22.18
CA GLY A 18 3.27 3.91 22.86
C GLY A 18 1.89 3.80 23.51
N ALA A 19 1.50 4.84 24.24
CA ALA A 19 0.21 4.94 24.89
C ALA A 19 -0.81 5.58 23.94
N ALA A 20 -2.06 5.11 23.94
CA ALA A 20 -3.11 5.63 23.07
C ALA A 20 -3.53 7.07 23.43
N GLU A 21 -3.16 7.55 24.62
CA GLU A 21 -3.33 8.95 25.03
C GLU A 21 -2.33 9.89 24.34
N GLU A 22 -1.18 9.36 23.92
CA GLU A 22 -0.09 10.13 23.32
C GLU A 22 -0.07 10.05 21.80
N PHE A 23 -0.55 8.91 21.26
CA PHE A 23 -0.43 8.54 19.86
C PHE A 23 -1.70 7.89 19.32
N VAL A 24 -1.86 7.97 18.01
CA VAL A 24 -2.97 7.31 17.30
C VAL A 24 -2.46 6.01 16.63
N PRO A 25 -3.13 4.86 16.80
CA PRO A 25 -2.72 3.63 16.15
C PRO A 25 -2.94 3.72 14.63
N GLY A 26 -1.86 3.56 13.88
CA GLY A 26 -1.88 3.58 12.42
C GLY A 26 -1.66 2.19 11.79
N ARG A 27 -1.52 2.15 10.46
CA ARG A 27 -1.16 0.93 9.70
C ARG A 27 0.00 0.15 10.34
N GLY A 28 -0.17 -1.17 10.44
CA GLY A 28 0.85 -2.05 11.03
C GLY A 28 0.90 -2.04 12.56
N THR A 29 -0.08 -1.41 13.22
CA THR A 29 -0.24 -1.42 14.68
C THR A 29 -1.64 -1.86 15.08
N TYR A 30 -1.84 -2.13 16.36
CA TYR A 30 -3.15 -2.31 16.98
C TYR A 30 -3.14 -1.73 18.38
N GLU A 31 -4.32 -1.35 18.88
CA GLU A 31 -4.49 -0.95 20.27
C GLU A 31 -5.04 -2.13 21.08
N ASP A 32 -4.47 -2.34 22.25
CA ASP A 32 -5.03 -3.20 23.28
C ASP A 32 -4.90 -2.51 24.64
N SER A 33 -6.04 -2.31 25.31
CA SER A 33 -6.12 -1.77 26.66
C SER A 33 -5.39 -0.41 26.82
N GLY A 34 -5.60 0.52 25.88
CA GLY A 34 -4.98 1.86 25.89
C GLY A 34 -3.50 1.88 25.51
N ARG A 35 -2.96 0.75 25.03
CA ARG A 35 -1.56 0.62 24.61
C ARG A 35 -1.49 0.21 23.15
N ILE A 36 -0.58 0.82 22.41
CA ILE A 36 -0.36 0.55 21.00
C ILE A 36 0.79 -0.43 20.84
N TYR A 37 0.57 -1.46 20.04
CA TYR A 37 1.51 -2.52 19.76
C TYR A 37 1.70 -2.71 18.26
N ALA A 38 2.88 -3.20 17.85
CA ALA A 38 3.12 -3.60 16.47
C ALA A 38 2.30 -4.85 16.11
N SER A 39 1.62 -4.86 14.96
CA SER A 39 0.94 -6.07 14.45
C SER A 39 1.80 -6.87 13.47
N VAL A 40 2.88 -6.28 12.97
CA VAL A 40 3.74 -6.85 11.92
C VAL A 40 5.22 -6.62 12.21
N LEU A 41 6.09 -7.45 11.63
CA LEU A 41 7.54 -7.23 11.62
C LEU A 41 7.89 -6.10 10.65
N GLY A 42 8.51 -5.03 11.13
CA GLY A 42 8.79 -3.87 10.29
C GLY A 42 9.55 -2.75 10.98
N ILE A 43 9.63 -1.61 10.30
CA ILE A 43 10.25 -0.39 10.84
C ILE A 43 9.15 0.50 11.39
N SER A 44 9.25 0.89 12.66
CA SER A 44 8.31 1.83 13.27
C SER A 44 8.59 3.26 12.81
N HIS A 45 7.53 4.01 12.52
CA HIS A 45 7.57 5.42 12.18
C HIS A 45 6.45 6.17 12.91
N ILE A 46 6.74 7.38 13.37
CA ILE A 46 5.76 8.26 13.98
C ILE A 46 5.56 9.43 13.03
N ASP A 47 4.33 9.62 12.55
CA ASP A 47 3.98 10.83 11.80
C ASP A 47 3.70 11.95 12.82
N PRO A 48 4.51 13.03 12.85
CA PRO A 48 4.32 14.11 13.81
C PRO A 48 3.08 14.96 13.52
N THR A 49 2.50 14.87 12.32
CA THR A 49 1.39 15.72 11.87
C THR A 49 0.10 15.36 12.58
N ASP A 50 -0.22 14.06 12.64
CA ASP A 50 -1.41 13.51 13.28
C ASP A 50 -1.07 12.68 14.53
N ARG A 51 0.22 12.60 14.89
CA ARG A 51 0.75 11.80 16.01
C ARG A 51 0.43 10.32 15.85
N SER A 52 0.33 9.84 14.62
CA SER A 52 0.08 8.44 14.33
C SER A 52 1.35 7.60 14.40
N VAL A 53 1.22 6.37 14.89
CA VAL A 53 2.30 5.40 14.95
C VAL A 53 2.02 4.29 13.96
N HIS A 54 2.95 4.11 13.03
CA HIS A 54 2.88 3.14 11.95
C HIS A 54 4.04 2.16 12.02
N VAL A 55 3.82 0.94 11.52
CA VAL A 55 4.91 -0.02 11.27
C VAL A 55 4.91 -0.36 9.79
N VAL A 56 5.97 0.04 9.10
CA VAL A 56 6.18 -0.29 7.69
C VAL A 56 6.73 -1.72 7.61
N PRO A 57 5.96 -2.69 7.07
CA PRO A 57 6.38 -4.08 7.08
C PRO A 57 7.61 -4.29 6.19
N ARG A 58 8.61 -5.03 6.66
CA ARG A 58 9.81 -5.34 5.86
C ARG A 58 9.49 -6.16 4.61
N ASN A 59 8.45 -7.00 4.70
CA ASN A 59 7.96 -7.87 3.63
C ASN A 59 6.45 -7.64 3.42
N GLY A 60 6.04 -6.38 3.26
CA GLY A 60 4.64 -6.00 3.08
C GLY A 60 3.98 -6.71 1.90
N ILE A 61 2.68 -6.95 2.04
CA ILE A 61 1.82 -7.33 0.92
C ILE A 61 1.67 -6.09 0.03
N PRO A 62 1.95 -6.17 -1.29
CA PRO A 62 1.72 -5.07 -2.19
C PRO A 62 0.25 -4.65 -2.14
N GLN A 63 0.00 -3.37 -1.88
CA GLN A 63 -1.32 -2.76 -2.01
C GLN A 63 -1.30 -1.87 -3.25
N ILE A 64 -2.42 -1.85 -3.98
CA ILE A 64 -2.62 -0.95 -5.11
C ILE A 64 -3.37 0.28 -4.59
N SER A 65 -2.86 1.46 -4.90
CA SER A 65 -3.51 2.75 -4.65
C SER A 65 -3.75 3.51 -5.95
N GLU A 66 -4.66 4.48 -5.95
CA GLU A 66 -4.85 5.35 -7.11
C GLU A 66 -3.55 6.09 -7.45
N GLY A 67 -3.19 6.10 -8.73
CA GLY A 67 -1.94 6.70 -9.22
C GLY A 67 -0.75 5.73 -9.31
N ASP A 68 -0.87 4.51 -8.77
CA ASP A 68 0.19 3.51 -8.88
C ASP A 68 0.32 2.98 -10.32
N LEU A 69 1.55 2.83 -10.79
CA LEU A 69 1.84 2.12 -12.03
C LEU A 69 1.78 0.61 -11.77
N VAL A 70 0.99 -0.10 -12.56
CA VAL A 70 0.78 -1.55 -12.40
C VAL A 70 1.06 -2.32 -13.68
N TYR A 71 1.46 -3.58 -13.51
CA TYR A 71 1.53 -4.57 -14.57
C TYR A 71 0.28 -5.44 -14.52
N ALA A 72 -0.48 -5.46 -15.62
CA ALA A 72 -1.71 -6.24 -15.74
C ALA A 72 -1.66 -7.13 -16.98
N ARG A 73 -2.33 -8.28 -16.92
CA ARG A 73 -2.57 -9.15 -18.06
C ARG A 73 -3.98 -8.90 -18.57
N VAL A 74 -4.14 -8.72 -19.88
CA VAL A 74 -5.47 -8.64 -20.51
C VAL A 74 -6.06 -10.05 -20.56
N ASP A 75 -7.24 -10.24 -19.97
CA ASP A 75 -7.93 -11.52 -19.98
C ASP A 75 -9.09 -11.54 -20.98
N GLU A 76 -9.80 -10.41 -21.17
CA GLU A 76 -10.89 -10.30 -22.14
C GLU A 76 -10.91 -8.93 -22.84
N LEU A 77 -11.23 -8.92 -24.13
CA LEU A 77 -11.49 -7.70 -24.91
C LEU A 77 -12.97 -7.62 -25.30
N LYS A 78 -13.61 -6.50 -24.95
CA LYS A 78 -14.98 -6.13 -25.35
C LYS A 78 -14.94 -4.91 -26.25
N SER A 79 -16.06 -4.61 -26.91
CA SER A 79 -16.16 -3.56 -27.93
C SER A 79 -15.64 -2.17 -27.49
N ALA A 80 -15.74 -1.84 -26.21
CA ALA A 80 -15.30 -0.54 -25.67
C ALA A 80 -14.35 -0.65 -24.46
N MET A 81 -13.97 -1.85 -24.05
CA MET A 81 -13.17 -2.05 -22.83
C MET A 81 -12.32 -3.31 -22.87
N ALA A 82 -11.14 -3.25 -22.27
CA ALA A 82 -10.32 -4.40 -21.94
C ALA A 82 -10.46 -4.71 -20.44
N ILE A 83 -10.71 -5.98 -20.12
CA ILE A 83 -10.73 -6.49 -18.74
C ILE A 83 -9.38 -7.16 -18.49
N CYS A 84 -8.75 -6.80 -17.38
CA CYS A 84 -7.39 -7.19 -17.06
C CYS A 84 -7.25 -7.61 -15.60
N THR A 85 -6.52 -8.68 -15.33
CA THR A 85 -6.06 -9.03 -13.99
C THR A 85 -4.76 -8.29 -13.69
N ILE A 86 -4.72 -7.57 -12.57
CA ILE A 86 -3.52 -6.87 -12.10
C ILE A 86 -2.60 -7.86 -11.41
N LEU A 87 -1.39 -8.01 -11.96
CA LEU A 87 -0.40 -8.98 -11.48
C LEU A 87 0.51 -8.38 -10.41
N ALA A 88 1.06 -7.18 -10.63
CA ALA A 88 2.04 -6.57 -9.74
C ALA A 88 2.05 -5.04 -9.84
N THR A 89 2.49 -4.36 -8.79
CA THR A 89 2.80 -2.92 -8.82
C THR A 89 4.25 -2.68 -9.26
N ALA A 90 4.53 -1.57 -9.94
CA ALA A 90 5.87 -1.20 -10.34
C ALA A 90 6.77 -1.03 -9.11
N GLY A 91 7.87 -1.80 -9.06
CA GLY A 91 8.79 -1.83 -7.91
C GLY A 91 8.56 -3.01 -6.95
N SER A 92 7.47 -3.76 -7.09
CA SER A 92 7.26 -5.02 -6.36
C SER A 92 7.50 -6.24 -7.26
N ARG A 93 8.30 -7.19 -6.79
CA ARG A 93 8.43 -8.51 -7.44
C ARG A 93 7.35 -9.50 -6.97
N ARG A 94 6.56 -9.12 -5.96
CA ARG A 94 5.49 -9.96 -5.42
C ARG A 94 4.18 -9.67 -6.15
N PRO A 95 3.40 -10.71 -6.49
CA PRO A 95 2.08 -10.51 -7.05
C PRO A 95 1.15 -9.86 -6.03
N VAL A 96 0.19 -9.09 -6.52
CA VAL A 96 -0.87 -8.54 -5.68
C VAL A 96 -1.82 -9.67 -5.32
N PRO A 97 -2.06 -9.96 -4.03
CA PRO A 97 -2.96 -11.04 -3.65
C PRO A 97 -4.42 -10.71 -3.97
N GLY A 98 -5.20 -11.77 -4.26
CA GLY A 98 -6.63 -11.67 -4.51
C GLY A 98 -7.02 -11.41 -5.97
N ASP A 99 -6.07 -11.54 -6.91
CA ASP A 99 -6.27 -11.37 -8.36
C ASP A 99 -7.15 -10.15 -8.71
N PRO A 100 -6.73 -8.94 -8.31
CA PRO A 100 -7.57 -7.76 -8.49
C PRO A 100 -7.83 -7.48 -9.97
N GLU A 101 -9.11 -7.28 -10.31
CA GLU A 101 -9.54 -6.97 -11.67
C GLU A 101 -9.50 -5.46 -11.94
N GLY A 102 -9.05 -5.09 -13.12
CA GLY A 102 -9.06 -3.73 -13.65
C GLY A 102 -9.73 -3.67 -15.02
N THR A 103 -10.39 -2.56 -15.31
CA THR A 103 -11.00 -2.30 -16.63
C THR A 103 -10.38 -1.07 -17.28
N VAL A 104 -9.90 -1.22 -18.52
CA VAL A 104 -9.40 -0.12 -19.34
C VAL A 104 -10.42 0.19 -20.43
N HIS A 105 -11.06 1.36 -20.33
CA HIS A 105 -11.93 1.84 -21.40
C HIS A 105 -11.08 2.30 -22.61
N ILE A 106 -11.48 1.98 -23.83
CA ILE A 106 -10.69 2.28 -25.05
C ILE A 106 -10.38 3.78 -25.20
N SER A 107 -11.26 4.67 -24.73
CA SER A 107 -11.03 6.12 -24.77
C SER A 107 -9.95 6.60 -23.80
N LYS A 108 -9.58 5.76 -22.82
CA LYS A 108 -8.50 6.00 -21.86
C LYS A 108 -7.21 5.24 -22.20
N ALA A 109 -7.23 4.40 -23.24
CA ALA A 109 -6.07 3.62 -23.66
C ALA A 109 -5.02 4.47 -24.40
N ARG A 110 -5.40 5.63 -24.94
CA ARG A 110 -4.51 6.64 -25.54
C ARG A 110 -5.14 8.05 -25.48
N GLU A 111 -4.31 9.09 -25.45
CA GLU A 111 -4.71 10.49 -25.74
C GLU A 111 -5.04 10.73 -27.23
N GLY A 112 -5.50 9.71 -27.96
CA GLY A 112 -5.78 9.81 -29.39
C GLY A 112 -6.51 8.57 -29.91
N PHE A 113 -7.58 8.81 -30.67
CA PHE A 113 -8.43 7.81 -31.30
C PHE A 113 -7.68 7.10 -32.43
N THR A 114 -7.68 5.77 -32.46
CA THR A 114 -7.26 5.00 -33.66
C THR A 114 -8.21 3.82 -33.86
N GLU A 115 -8.84 3.78 -35.03
CA GLU A 115 -9.77 2.72 -35.46
C GLU A 115 -9.06 1.40 -35.83
N SER A 116 -7.73 1.32 -35.72
CA SER A 116 -6.99 0.10 -36.00
C SER A 116 -5.63 0.10 -35.31
N LEU A 117 -5.32 -0.98 -34.59
CA LEU A 117 -3.95 -1.42 -34.36
C LEU A 117 -3.60 -2.38 -35.49
N GLY A 118 -2.86 -1.88 -36.48
CA GLY A 118 -2.19 -2.71 -37.49
C GLY A 118 -0.95 -3.39 -36.90
#